data_AF-A0A2B4S648-F1
#
_entry.id   AF-A0A2B4S648-F1
#
_cell.length_a   1.000
_cell.length_b   1.000
_cell.length_c   1.000
_cell.angle_alpha   90.00
_cell.angle_beta   90.00
_cell.angle_gamma   90.00
#
_symmetry.space_group_name_H-M   'P 1'
#
loop_
_entity.id
_entity.type
_entity.pdbx_description
1 polymer ?
#
loop_
_entity_poly.entity_id
_entity_poly.type
_entity_poly.pdbx_seq_one_letter_code
_entity_poly.pdbx_strand_id
1 'polypeptide(L)'
;MAACARREKGLYAALNSASTADVLPRSVKKRRKASSQMREVERLIARRESATGTEYLVLWKGYSPYDSSWEPEENVTLDCIRLFENPSPAELIVFDDCTTLRVAVEQHLKSETRLPVTIKFRGDVFRCLFKNKGIVQDGWHLLGKADFPAKFFPEFWDHCADSHGQGIKVFYPMKVKHFISWSIRKYNVEDCSPSPRAFQEKLTFSFIKVALGHAS
;
A
#
# COMPACT_ATOMS: atom_id res chain seq x y z
N MET A 1 2.82 60.14 -6.37
CA MET A 1 3.75 59.05 -6.01
C MET A 1 3.00 58.03 -5.19
N ALA A 2 2.85 56.80 -5.69
CA ALA A 2 2.40 55.65 -4.89
C ALA A 2 3.14 54.41 -5.41
N ALA A 3 4.03 53.86 -4.57
CA ALA A 3 4.84 52.70 -4.90
C ALA A 3 4.03 51.42 -4.67
N CYS A 4 3.98 50.56 -5.69
CA CYS A 4 3.36 49.23 -5.59
C CYS A 4 4.32 48.29 -4.84
N ALA A 5 3.86 47.73 -3.72
CA ALA A 5 4.61 46.76 -2.93
C ALA A 5 4.81 45.46 -3.72
N ARG A 6 6.08 45.03 -3.87
CA ARG A 6 6.44 43.74 -4.47
C ARG A 6 5.99 42.61 -3.55
N ARG A 7 5.11 41.73 -4.04
CA ARG A 7 4.77 40.46 -3.38
C ARG A 7 6.01 39.57 -3.31
N GLU A 8 6.32 39.06 -2.12
CA GLU A 8 7.34 38.02 -1.92
C GLU A 8 6.94 36.76 -2.70
N LYS A 9 7.87 36.25 -3.50
CA LYS A 9 7.66 35.01 -4.24
C LYS A 9 7.78 33.85 -3.26
N GLY A 10 6.69 33.11 -3.06
CA GLY A 10 6.64 31.96 -2.15
C GLY A 10 7.59 30.83 -2.55
N LEU A 11 7.73 29.85 -1.66
CA LEU A 11 8.66 28.70 -1.74
C LEU A 11 8.71 28.00 -3.11
N TYR A 12 7.59 27.96 -3.83
CA TYR A 12 7.50 27.34 -5.16
C TYR A 12 8.29 28.06 -6.26
N ALA A 13 8.65 29.34 -6.09
CA ALA A 13 9.46 30.06 -7.05
C ALA A 13 10.92 29.59 -7.09
N ALA A 14 11.43 29.02 -5.99
CA ALA A 14 12.78 28.47 -5.89
C ALA A 14 12.89 27.05 -6.51
N LEU A 15 11.77 26.33 -6.62
CA LEU A 15 11.74 24.99 -7.24
C LEU A 15 11.88 25.07 -8.78
N ASN A 16 11.45 26.16 -9.40
CA ASN A 16 11.59 26.36 -10.84
C ASN A 16 13.02 26.71 -11.29
N SER A 17 13.94 27.01 -10.37
CA SER A 17 15.36 27.27 -10.70
C SER A 17 16.26 26.04 -10.60
N ALA A 18 15.79 24.93 -10.04
CA ALA A 18 16.56 23.70 -9.97
C ALA A 18 16.48 22.96 -11.31
N SER A 19 17.63 22.73 -11.95
CA SER A 19 17.70 21.94 -13.18
C SER A 19 17.66 20.45 -12.85
N THR A 20 16.89 19.67 -13.62
CA THR A 20 16.81 18.20 -13.51
C THR A 20 18.20 17.52 -13.54
N ALA A 21 19.20 18.17 -14.15
CA ALA A 21 20.57 17.67 -14.22
C ALA A 21 21.29 17.61 -12.86
N ASP A 22 20.88 18.42 -11.88
CA ASP A 22 21.53 18.50 -10.55
C ASP A 22 21.03 17.40 -9.59
N VAL A 23 19.93 16.71 -9.93
CA VAL A 23 19.24 15.75 -9.06
C VAL A 23 19.65 14.30 -9.35
N LEU A 24 20.35 14.02 -10.45
CA LEU A 24 20.69 12.66 -10.83
C LEU A 24 21.98 12.16 -10.14
N PRO A 25 21.93 11.09 -9.33
CA PRO A 25 23.14 10.50 -8.77
C PRO A 25 23.98 9.86 -9.89
N ARG A 26 25.25 10.26 -9.98
CA ARG A 26 26.24 9.65 -10.89
C ARG A 26 26.43 8.17 -10.55
N SER A 27 26.10 7.30 -11.48
CA SER A 27 26.21 5.85 -11.31
C SER A 27 27.68 5.40 -11.39
N VAL A 28 28.30 5.14 -10.24
CA VAL A 28 29.61 4.49 -10.18
C VAL A 28 29.39 2.97 -10.10
N LYS A 29 29.65 2.26 -11.20
CA LYS A 29 29.56 0.80 -11.26
C LYS A 29 30.71 0.17 -10.47
N LYS A 30 30.43 -0.35 -9.26
CA LYS A 30 31.39 -1.11 -8.45
C LYS A 30 31.13 -2.61 -8.61
N ARG A 31 32.02 -3.34 -9.28
CA ARG A 31 32.04 -4.82 -9.30
C ARG A 31 32.27 -5.31 -7.86
N ARG A 32 31.49 -6.29 -7.38
CA ARG A 32 31.74 -6.92 -6.07
C ARG A 32 31.82 -8.43 -6.14
N LYS A 33 32.95 -8.94 -5.64
CA LYS A 33 33.24 -10.33 -5.26
C LYS A 33 32.19 -10.88 -4.28
N ALA A 34 32.04 -12.21 -4.32
CA ALA A 34 31.27 -12.99 -3.36
C ALA A 34 31.98 -12.98 -1.98
N SER A 35 31.39 -12.25 -1.05
CA SER A 35 31.67 -12.28 0.40
C SER A 35 30.31 -12.10 1.03
N SER A 36 29.82 -13.02 1.86
CA SER A 36 28.54 -12.96 2.61
C SER A 36 27.97 -11.52 2.68
N GLN A 37 27.20 -11.14 1.66
CA GLN A 37 26.90 -9.73 1.42
C GLN A 37 25.74 -9.37 2.32
N MET A 38 26.04 -8.86 3.50
CA MET A 38 25.05 -8.23 4.35
C MET A 38 24.44 -7.06 3.56
N ARG A 39 23.14 -7.17 3.26
CA ARG A 39 22.38 -6.17 2.49
C ARG A 39 21.40 -5.49 3.42
N GLU A 40 21.24 -4.19 3.25
CA GLU A 40 20.27 -3.43 4.03
C GLU A 40 18.84 -3.76 3.55
N VAL A 41 17.99 -4.16 4.50
CA VAL A 41 16.58 -4.42 4.26
C VAL A 41 15.81 -3.10 4.27
N GLU A 42 14.96 -2.88 3.28
CA GLU A 42 13.99 -1.78 3.30
C GLU A 42 12.74 -2.17 4.06
N ARG A 43 12.14 -3.31 3.67
CA ARG A 43 10.91 -3.82 4.27
C ARG A 43 10.70 -5.30 3.95
N LEU A 44 10.16 -6.04 4.91
CA LEU A 44 9.61 -7.38 4.64
C LEU A 44 8.19 -7.24 4.08
N ILE A 45 7.92 -7.90 2.96
CA ILE A 45 6.69 -7.75 2.19
C ILE A 45 5.70 -8.87 2.52
N ALA A 46 6.18 -10.12 2.59
CA ALA A 46 5.38 -11.30 2.92
C ALA A 46 6.19 -12.36 3.67
N ARG A 47 5.45 -13.30 4.27
CA ARG A 47 5.93 -14.54 4.86
C ARG A 47 5.31 -15.72 4.12
N ARG A 48 6.04 -16.81 3.95
CA ARG A 48 5.51 -18.11 3.51
C ARG A 48 6.17 -19.24 4.29
N GLU A 49 5.47 -20.36 4.39
CA GLU A 49 6.09 -21.63 4.79
C GLU A 49 6.62 -22.34 3.53
N SER A 50 7.86 -22.78 3.57
CA SER A 50 8.50 -23.61 2.55
C SER A 50 8.90 -24.96 3.14
N ALA A 51 9.40 -25.88 2.29
CA ALA A 51 9.85 -27.19 2.75
C ALA A 51 11.05 -27.11 3.71
N THR A 52 11.81 -26.02 3.65
CA THR A 52 13.03 -25.81 4.45
C THR A 52 12.79 -24.92 5.67
N GLY A 53 11.57 -24.42 5.87
CA GLY A 53 11.21 -23.55 6.99
C GLY A 53 10.46 -22.30 6.54
N THR A 54 10.42 -21.30 7.42
CA THR A 54 9.77 -20.03 7.16
C THR A 54 10.68 -19.12 6.32
N GLU A 55 10.10 -18.50 5.28
CA GLU A 55 10.80 -17.57 4.40
C GLU A 55 10.06 -16.22 4.34
N TYR A 56 10.83 -15.15 4.14
CA TYR A 56 10.33 -13.80 4.01
C TYR A 56 10.71 -13.19 2.66
N LEU A 57 9.75 -12.52 2.01
CA LEU A 57 10.02 -11.74 0.81
C LEU A 57 10.60 -10.39 1.21
N VAL A 58 11.87 -10.15 0.88
CA VAL A 58 12.63 -8.98 1.27
C VAL A 58 12.65 -7.96 0.13
N LEU A 59 12.20 -6.73 0.41
CA LEU A 59 12.53 -5.56 -0.40
C LEU A 59 13.84 -4.98 0.12
N TRP A 60 14.85 -4.92 -0.75
CA TRP A 60 16.18 -4.41 -0.44
C TRP A 60 16.25 -2.90 -0.58
N LYS A 61 16.97 -2.24 0.34
CA LYS A 61 17.08 -0.78 0.36
C LYS A 61 17.76 -0.24 -0.89
N GLY A 62 17.08 0.67 -1.57
CA GLY A 62 17.58 1.29 -2.80
C GLY A 62 17.44 0.41 -4.05
N TYR A 63 16.72 -0.70 -3.94
CA TYR A 63 16.42 -1.59 -5.06
C TYR A 63 14.93 -1.57 -5.39
N SER A 64 14.59 -2.04 -6.59
CA SER A 64 13.22 -2.09 -7.04
C SER A 64 12.52 -3.36 -6.55
N PRO A 65 11.16 -3.41 -6.58
CA PRO A 65 10.42 -4.65 -6.37
C PRO A 65 10.80 -5.80 -7.31
N TYR A 66 11.47 -5.52 -8.45
CA TYR A 66 11.97 -6.57 -9.34
C TYR A 66 13.20 -7.30 -8.77
N ASP A 67 13.91 -6.67 -7.83
CA ASP A 67 15.12 -7.21 -7.20
C ASP A 67 14.82 -7.91 -5.87
N SER A 68 13.55 -7.99 -5.45
CA SER A 68 13.16 -8.65 -4.20
C SER A 68 13.40 -10.15 -4.26
N SER A 69 13.85 -10.74 -3.15
CA SER A 69 14.10 -12.18 -3.03
C SER A 69 13.42 -12.76 -1.79
N TRP A 70 13.11 -14.06 -1.85
CA TRP A 70 12.72 -14.82 -0.68
C TRP A 70 13.98 -15.22 0.08
N GLU A 71 14.10 -14.76 1.31
CA GLU A 71 15.20 -15.10 2.21
C GLU A 71 14.67 -16.00 3.34
N PRO A 72 15.44 -17.03 3.73
CA PRO A 72 15.07 -17.86 4.86
C PRO A 72 15.12 -17.04 6.17
N GLU A 73 14.37 -17.46 7.19
CA GLU A 73 14.26 -16.73 8.46
C GLU A 73 15.63 -16.44 9.10
N GLU A 74 16.59 -17.36 8.98
CA GLU A 74 17.94 -17.22 9.55
C GLU A 74 18.74 -16.08 8.89
N ASN A 75 18.38 -15.67 7.68
CA ASN A 75 19.00 -14.54 6.97
C ASN A 75 18.39 -13.19 7.34
N VAL A 76 17.30 -13.17 8.12
CA VAL A 76 16.53 -11.96 8.45
C VAL A 76 16.67 -11.66 9.94
N THR A 77 16.98 -10.39 10.25
CA THR A 77 17.11 -9.98 11.67
C THR A 77 15.76 -10.02 12.39
N LEU A 78 15.79 -10.34 13.69
CA LEU A 78 14.61 -10.32 14.56
C LEU A 78 13.90 -8.96 14.58
N ASP A 79 14.62 -7.86 14.38
CA ASP A 79 14.04 -6.52 14.31
C ASP A 79 13.21 -6.33 13.04
N CYS A 80 13.66 -6.85 11.91
CA CYS A 80 12.89 -6.84 10.66
C CYS A 80 11.60 -7.66 10.81
N ILE A 81 11.66 -8.82 11.47
CA ILE A 81 10.49 -9.67 11.72
C ILE A 81 9.51 -8.95 12.66
N ARG A 82 10.01 -8.33 13.73
CA ARG A 82 9.18 -7.53 14.65
C ARG A 82 8.47 -6.37 13.94
N LEU A 83 9.19 -5.64 13.08
CA LEU A 83 8.62 -4.55 12.28
C LEU A 83 7.63 -5.05 11.22
N PHE A 84 7.82 -6.27 10.70
CA PHE A 84 6.86 -6.88 9.78
C PHE A 84 5.53 -7.19 10.48
N GLU A 85 5.61 -7.78 11.66
CA GLU A 85 4.44 -8.18 12.44
C GLU A 85 3.70 -6.99 13.04
N ASN A 86 4.43 -6.01 13.57
CA ASN A 86 3.89 -4.81 14.21
C ASN A 86 4.44 -3.56 13.52
N PRO A 87 3.99 -3.27 12.29
CA PRO A 87 4.53 -2.17 11.51
C PRO A 87 4.07 -0.83 12.08
N SER A 88 4.98 0.15 12.03
CA SER A 88 4.71 1.56 12.33
C SER A 88 5.11 2.42 11.12
N PRO A 89 4.37 2.35 10.00
CA PRO A 89 4.65 3.14 8.81
C PRO A 89 4.51 4.64 9.11
N ALA A 90 5.21 5.47 8.33
CA ALA A 90 5.08 6.91 8.44
C ALA A 90 3.63 7.35 8.18
N GLU A 91 3.17 8.35 8.93
CA GLU A 91 1.78 8.78 8.93
C GLU A 91 1.27 9.20 7.53
N LEU A 92 2.10 9.89 6.74
CA LEU A 92 1.78 10.27 5.37
C LEU A 92 1.42 9.05 4.50
N ILE A 93 2.18 7.94 4.65
CA ILE A 93 1.96 6.71 3.89
C ILE A 93 0.60 6.09 4.25
N VAL A 94 0.25 6.12 5.54
CA VAL A 94 -1.06 5.63 6.00
C VAL A 94 -2.19 6.50 5.43
N PHE A 95 -2.00 7.82 5.40
CA PHE A 95 -2.98 8.74 4.80
C PHE A 95 -3.16 8.49 3.30
N ASP A 96 -2.10 8.29 2.54
CA ASP A 96 -2.16 8.05 1.09
C ASP A 96 -2.93 6.76 0.76
N ASP A 97 -2.61 5.68 1.46
CA ASP A 97 -3.28 4.38 1.27
C ASP A 97 -4.74 4.43 1.74
N CYS A 98 -5.03 5.07 2.89
CA CYS A 98 -6.40 5.29 3.35
C CYS A 98 -7.20 6.16 2.38
N THR A 99 -6.59 7.19 1.79
CA THR A 99 -7.22 8.04 0.77
C THR A 99 -7.58 7.22 -0.46
N THR A 100 -6.66 6.36 -0.91
CA THR A 100 -6.90 5.44 -2.02
C THR A 100 -8.07 4.50 -1.73
N LEU A 101 -8.15 3.94 -0.52
CA LEU A 101 -9.27 3.09 -0.12
C LEU A 101 -10.59 3.87 -0.08
N ARG A 102 -10.62 5.05 0.53
CA ARG A 102 -11.83 5.87 0.65
C ARG A 102 -12.39 6.27 -0.71
N VAL A 103 -11.53 6.79 -1.60
CA VAL A 103 -11.93 7.14 -2.97
C VAL A 103 -12.48 5.92 -3.71
N ALA A 104 -11.86 4.75 -3.55
CA ALA A 104 -12.35 3.52 -4.17
C ALA A 104 -13.71 3.07 -3.61
N VAL A 105 -13.95 3.25 -2.31
CA VAL A 105 -15.24 2.98 -1.66
C VAL A 105 -16.32 3.94 -2.16
N GLU A 106 -16.03 5.24 -2.25
CA GLU A 106 -16.95 6.26 -2.80
C GLU A 106 -17.31 5.98 -4.26
N GLN A 107 -16.31 5.66 -5.09
CA GLN A 107 -16.53 5.26 -6.48
C GLN A 107 -17.36 3.98 -6.56
N HIS A 108 -17.08 3.00 -5.69
CA HIS A 108 -17.85 1.76 -5.67
C HIS A 108 -19.29 2.00 -5.24
N LEU A 109 -19.55 2.82 -4.22
CA LEU A 109 -20.90 3.21 -3.81
C LEU A 109 -21.68 3.74 -5.01
N LYS A 110 -21.15 4.75 -5.72
CA LYS A 110 -21.81 5.35 -6.90
C LYS A 110 -22.01 4.40 -8.07
N SER A 111 -21.27 3.30 -8.12
CA SER A 111 -21.34 2.35 -9.22
C SER A 111 -22.48 1.34 -9.04
N GLU A 112 -23.05 0.85 -10.14
CA GLU A 112 -24.08 -0.20 -10.10
C GLU A 112 -23.48 -1.61 -9.90
N THR A 113 -22.16 -1.78 -10.08
CA THR A 113 -21.52 -3.09 -9.94
C THR A 113 -21.57 -3.60 -8.50
N ARG A 114 -21.71 -4.93 -8.38
CA ARG A 114 -21.59 -5.69 -7.12
C ARG A 114 -20.29 -6.49 -7.04
N LEU A 115 -19.40 -6.31 -8.02
CA LEU A 115 -18.14 -7.04 -8.07
C LEU A 115 -17.15 -6.45 -7.05
N PRO A 116 -16.30 -7.29 -6.44
CA PRO A 116 -15.24 -6.81 -5.56
C PRO A 116 -14.30 -5.83 -6.28
N VAL A 117 -13.86 -4.80 -5.55
CA VAL A 117 -12.93 -3.79 -6.03
C VAL A 117 -11.54 -4.12 -5.53
N THR A 118 -10.53 -4.02 -6.39
CA THR A 118 -9.13 -4.26 -6.03
C THR A 118 -8.29 -3.02 -6.27
N ILE A 119 -7.57 -2.58 -5.24
CA ILE A 119 -6.70 -1.41 -5.27
C ILE A 119 -5.27 -1.77 -4.88
N LYS A 120 -4.31 -0.90 -5.21
CA LYS A 120 -2.99 -0.93 -4.59
C LYS A 120 -3.13 -0.48 -3.14
N PHE A 121 -2.51 -1.21 -2.23
CA PHE A 121 -2.55 -0.92 -0.81
C PHE A 121 -1.39 -1.65 -0.15
N ARG A 122 -0.58 -0.97 0.65
CA ARG A 122 0.59 -1.60 1.26
C ARG A 122 0.18 -2.56 2.37
N GLY A 123 0.89 -3.68 2.46
CA GLY A 123 0.62 -4.71 3.46
C GLY A 123 1.00 -4.29 4.88
N ASP A 124 2.00 -3.43 5.05
CA ASP A 124 2.37 -2.88 6.36
C ASP A 124 1.32 -1.88 6.87
N VAL A 125 0.76 -1.05 6.00
CA VAL A 125 -0.40 -0.20 6.33
C VAL A 125 -1.61 -1.07 6.68
N PHE A 126 -1.88 -2.13 5.91
CA PHE A 126 -2.97 -3.05 6.20
C PHE A 126 -2.84 -3.69 7.57
N ARG A 127 -1.65 -4.21 7.90
CA ARG A 127 -1.35 -4.78 9.22
C ARG A 127 -1.45 -3.72 10.32
N CYS A 128 -0.96 -2.51 10.10
CA CYS A 128 -1.07 -1.42 11.07
C CYS A 128 -2.52 -1.07 11.40
N LEU A 129 -3.41 -1.07 10.40
CA LEU A 129 -4.80 -0.66 10.58
C LEU A 129 -5.71 -1.79 11.08
N PHE A 130 -5.54 -3.00 10.55
CA PHE A 130 -6.53 -4.06 10.64
C PHE A 130 -6.01 -5.37 11.25
N LYS A 131 -4.77 -5.42 11.74
CA LYS A 131 -4.28 -6.57 12.51
C LYS A 131 -5.16 -6.77 13.74
N ASN A 132 -5.67 -7.99 13.91
CA ASN A 132 -6.59 -8.38 14.99
C ASN A 132 -7.92 -7.59 15.01
N LYS A 133 -8.34 -7.02 13.88
CA LYS A 133 -9.63 -6.36 13.71
C LYS A 133 -10.59 -7.21 12.88
N GLY A 134 -11.87 -7.13 13.22
CA GLY A 134 -12.93 -7.94 12.60
C GLY A 134 -12.77 -9.45 12.80
N ILE A 135 -13.52 -10.22 12.01
CA ILE A 135 -13.50 -11.69 12.02
C ILE A 135 -12.81 -12.20 10.75
N VAL A 136 -11.85 -13.12 10.87
CA VAL A 136 -11.19 -13.74 9.72
C VAL A 136 -11.92 -15.03 9.33
N GLN A 137 -12.43 -15.10 8.10
CA GLN A 137 -13.08 -16.27 7.51
C GLN A 137 -12.56 -16.50 6.09
N ASP A 138 -12.07 -17.69 5.77
CA ASP A 138 -11.56 -18.06 4.44
C ASP A 138 -10.52 -17.07 3.83
N GLY A 139 -9.69 -16.49 4.69
CA GLY A 139 -8.70 -15.48 4.32
C GLY A 139 -9.28 -14.09 3.99
N TRP A 140 -10.55 -13.85 4.33
CA TRP A 140 -11.20 -12.55 4.31
C TRP A 140 -11.34 -12.00 5.73
N HIS A 141 -11.11 -10.71 5.88
CA HIS A 141 -11.46 -9.94 7.07
C HIS A 141 -12.87 -9.40 6.90
N LEU A 142 -13.75 -9.73 7.84
CA LEU A 142 -15.08 -9.16 7.99
C LEU A 142 -14.99 -8.00 8.98
N LEU A 143 -14.83 -6.79 8.45
CA LEU A 143 -14.64 -5.58 9.25
C LEU A 143 -15.98 -4.89 9.48
N GLY A 144 -16.31 -4.60 10.73
CA GLY A 144 -17.42 -3.73 11.11
C GLY A 144 -17.02 -2.25 11.07
N LYS A 145 -17.99 -1.35 11.25
CA LYS A 145 -17.72 0.10 11.23
C LYS A 145 -16.68 0.54 12.27
N ALA A 146 -16.73 -0.03 13.47
CA ALA A 146 -15.82 0.28 14.57
C ALA A 146 -14.38 -0.23 14.35
N ASP A 147 -14.15 -1.11 13.37
CA ASP A 147 -12.81 -1.60 13.04
C ASP A 147 -12.00 -0.58 12.23
N PHE A 148 -12.65 0.46 11.69
CA PHE A 148 -12.01 1.54 10.94
C PHE A 148 -11.65 2.70 11.88
N PRO A 149 -10.35 3.02 12.07
CA PRO A 149 -9.94 4.07 13.00
C PRO A 149 -10.41 5.46 12.56
N ALA A 150 -11.10 6.18 13.46
CA ALA A 150 -11.66 7.52 13.19
C ALA A 150 -10.63 8.55 12.67
N LYS A 151 -9.35 8.38 13.04
CA LYS A 151 -8.24 9.21 12.57
C LYS A 151 -8.10 9.22 11.04
N PHE A 152 -8.31 8.06 10.39
CA PHE A 152 -8.14 7.90 8.95
C PHE A 152 -9.49 7.80 8.21
N PHE A 153 -10.51 7.33 8.93
CA PHE A 153 -11.86 7.10 8.45
C PHE A 153 -12.82 7.98 9.27
N PRO A 154 -12.96 9.27 8.89
CA PRO A 154 -13.78 10.23 9.63
C PRO A 154 -15.25 9.83 9.58
N GLU A 155 -16.07 10.49 10.38
CA GLU A 155 -17.52 10.32 10.29
C GLU A 155 -17.99 10.45 8.83
N PHE A 156 -18.96 9.62 8.46
CA PHE A 156 -19.62 9.67 7.15
C PHE A 156 -18.77 9.27 5.93
N TRP A 157 -17.54 8.79 6.11
CA TRP A 157 -16.69 8.31 5.00
C TRP A 157 -17.29 7.15 4.20
N ASP A 158 -18.22 6.40 4.80
CA ASP A 158 -18.81 5.15 4.33
C ASP A 158 -20.15 5.34 3.59
N HIS A 159 -20.47 6.57 3.18
CA HIS A 159 -21.70 6.85 2.44
C HIS A 159 -21.54 7.90 1.33
N CYS A 160 -22.52 7.92 0.42
CA CYS A 160 -22.68 8.94 -0.59
C CYS A 160 -24.12 9.45 -0.55
N ALA A 161 -24.31 10.71 -0.13
CA ALA A 161 -25.59 11.40 -0.07
C ALA A 161 -25.69 12.47 -1.18
N ASP A 162 -26.91 12.75 -1.62
CA ASP A 162 -27.24 13.88 -2.47
C ASP A 162 -27.57 15.14 -1.64
N SER A 163 -27.91 16.23 -2.31
CA SER A 163 -28.28 17.50 -1.67
C SER A 163 -29.56 17.43 -0.82
N HIS A 164 -30.35 16.37 -0.96
CA HIS A 164 -31.61 16.15 -0.22
C HIS A 164 -31.44 15.16 0.94
N GLY A 165 -30.22 14.69 1.20
CA GLY A 165 -29.91 13.71 2.25
C GLY A 165 -30.28 12.27 1.88
N GLN A 166 -30.67 12.02 0.63
CA GLN A 166 -30.90 10.67 0.10
C GLN A 166 -29.61 10.10 -0.43
N GLY A 167 -29.46 8.78 -0.39
CA GLY A 167 -28.27 8.15 -0.92
C GLY A 167 -28.04 6.76 -0.39
N ILE A 168 -26.80 6.32 -0.51
CA ILE A 168 -26.38 4.94 -0.28
C ILE A 168 -25.20 4.89 0.68
N LYS A 169 -25.17 3.85 1.49
CA LYS A 169 -24.09 3.60 2.45
C LYS A 169 -23.65 2.15 2.39
N VAL A 170 -22.45 1.91 2.93
CA VAL A 170 -21.94 0.58 3.22
C VAL A 170 -22.84 -0.09 4.27
N PHE A 171 -23.28 -1.30 3.99
CA PHE A 171 -23.87 -2.20 4.98
C PHE A 171 -22.78 -3.18 5.44
N TYR A 172 -22.50 -3.16 6.73
CA TYR A 172 -21.45 -3.95 7.35
C TYR A 172 -21.92 -5.39 7.63
N PRO A 173 -21.00 -6.37 7.67
CA PRO A 173 -19.54 -6.22 7.57
C PRO A 173 -19.03 -5.99 6.15
N MET A 174 -17.96 -5.19 6.02
CA MET A 174 -17.20 -5.06 4.79
C MET A 174 -16.22 -6.24 4.68
N LYS A 175 -16.25 -6.96 3.56
CA LYS A 175 -15.29 -8.02 3.27
C LYS A 175 -14.03 -7.40 2.71
N VAL A 176 -12.87 -7.67 3.31
CA VAL A 176 -11.58 -7.12 2.90
C VAL A 176 -10.52 -8.22 2.88
N LYS A 177 -9.68 -8.25 1.85
CA LYS A 177 -8.57 -9.19 1.72
C LYS A 177 -7.35 -8.49 1.14
N HIS A 178 -6.27 -8.46 1.91
CA HIS A 178 -4.97 -8.05 1.41
C HIS A 178 -4.20 -9.26 0.87
N PHE A 179 -3.53 -9.11 -0.26
CA PHE A 179 -2.71 -10.15 -0.85
C PHE A 179 -1.61 -9.56 -1.74
N ILE A 180 -0.63 -10.39 -2.06
CA ILE A 180 0.41 -10.06 -3.03
C ILE A 180 0.11 -10.77 -4.33
N SER A 181 0.26 -10.03 -5.43
CA SER A 181 0.32 -10.60 -6.78
C SER A 181 1.65 -10.26 -7.43
N TRP A 182 1.96 -10.90 -8.54
CA TRP A 182 3.23 -10.71 -9.24
C TRP A 182 2.99 -10.13 -10.63
N SER A 183 3.92 -9.31 -11.11
CA SER A 183 3.91 -8.81 -12.49
C SER A 183 3.91 -9.95 -13.51
N ILE A 184 3.54 -9.64 -14.75
CA ILE A 184 3.50 -10.60 -15.86
C ILE A 184 4.85 -11.33 -15.97
N ARG A 185 4.80 -12.65 -16.16
CA ARG A 185 6.00 -13.46 -16.41
C ARG A 185 6.54 -13.12 -17.80
N LYS A 186 7.82 -12.76 -17.86
CA LYS A 186 8.54 -12.46 -19.09
C LYS A 186 9.78 -13.33 -19.18
N TYR A 187 10.33 -13.44 -20.38
CA TYR A 187 11.55 -14.16 -20.66
C TYR A 187 12.50 -13.24 -21.43
N ASN A 188 13.78 -13.37 -21.16
CA ASN A 188 14.84 -12.67 -21.85
C ASN A 188 14.93 -13.15 -23.31
N VAL A 189 15.21 -12.22 -24.23
CA VAL A 189 15.19 -12.52 -25.67
C VAL A 189 16.41 -13.32 -26.11
N GLU A 190 17.54 -13.16 -25.43
CA GLU A 190 18.82 -13.77 -25.83
C GLU A 190 18.97 -15.22 -25.37
N ASP A 191 18.56 -15.54 -24.13
CA ASP A 191 18.78 -16.83 -23.49
C ASP A 191 17.47 -17.55 -23.08
N CYS A 192 16.31 -16.96 -23.40
CA CYS A 192 14.99 -17.47 -23.01
C CYS A 192 14.83 -17.71 -21.50
N SER A 193 15.67 -17.11 -20.65
CA SER A 193 15.60 -17.27 -19.21
C SER A 193 14.48 -16.39 -18.61
N PRO A 194 13.81 -16.82 -17.52
CA PRO A 194 12.77 -16.00 -16.89
C PRO A 194 13.31 -14.65 -16.40
N SER A 195 12.66 -13.56 -16.81
CA SER A 195 13.00 -12.23 -16.30
C SER A 195 12.46 -12.02 -14.87
N PRO A 196 13.11 -11.17 -14.06
CA PRO A 196 12.64 -10.85 -12.72
C PRO A 196 11.21 -10.28 -12.72
N ARG A 197 10.48 -10.53 -11.63
CA ARG A 197 9.08 -10.11 -11.47
C ARG A 197 8.94 -9.20 -10.27
N ALA A 198 8.17 -8.13 -10.42
CA ALA A 198 7.83 -7.24 -9.32
C ALA A 198 6.63 -7.79 -8.56
N PHE A 199 6.70 -7.78 -7.23
CA PHE A 199 5.53 -7.97 -6.40
C PHE A 199 4.61 -6.73 -6.48
N GLN A 200 3.32 -6.96 -6.23
CA GLN A 200 2.28 -5.94 -6.18
C GLN A 200 1.39 -6.22 -4.96
N GLU A 201 1.46 -5.35 -3.97
CA GLU A 201 0.58 -5.38 -2.79
C GLU A 201 -0.79 -4.82 -3.16
N LYS A 202 -1.83 -5.58 -2.87
CA LYS A 202 -3.21 -5.29 -3.27
C LYS A 202 -4.17 -5.57 -2.15
N LEU A 203 -5.24 -4.80 -2.14
CA LEU A 203 -6.37 -4.98 -1.25
C LEU A 203 -7.64 -5.09 -2.10
N THR A 204 -8.33 -6.22 -1.96
CA THR A 204 -9.66 -6.41 -2.52
C THR A 204 -10.70 -6.21 -1.43
N PHE A 205 -11.75 -5.47 -1.71
CA PHE A 205 -12.89 -5.34 -0.82
C PHE A 205 -14.23 -5.46 -1.54
N SER A 206 -15.26 -5.83 -0.80
CA SER A 206 -16.65 -5.80 -1.23
C SER A 206 -17.58 -5.57 -0.05
N PHE A 207 -18.74 -4.97 -0.31
CA PHE A 207 -19.76 -4.71 0.69
C PHE A 207 -21.14 -4.64 0.05
N ILE A 208 -22.17 -4.77 0.89
CA ILE A 208 -23.55 -4.57 0.48
C ILE A 208 -23.84 -3.06 0.53
N LYS A 209 -24.62 -2.57 -0.43
CA LYS A 209 -25.06 -1.17 -0.50
C LYS A 209 -26.50 -1.10 -0.03
N VAL A 210 -26.80 -0.21 0.90
CA VAL A 210 -28.16 0.03 1.39
C VAL A 210 -28.48 1.52 1.35
N ALA A 211 -29.77 1.85 1.29
CA ALA A 211 -30.20 3.24 1.39
C ALA A 211 -29.74 3.85 2.72
N LEU A 212 -29.38 5.14 2.72
CA LEU A 212 -28.91 5.87 3.91
C LEU A 212 -29.89 5.76 5.09
N GLY A 213 -31.19 5.84 4.82
CA GLY A 213 -32.28 5.71 5.80
C GLY A 213 -32.58 4.28 6.27
N HIS A 214 -31.89 3.26 5.74
CA HIS A 214 -32.04 1.89 6.22
C HIS A 214 -31.42 1.75 7.61
N ALA A 215 -32.16 1.20 8.58
CA ALA A 215 -31.63 0.89 9.91
C ALA A 215 -30.46 -0.10 9.79
N SER A 216 -29.37 0.17 10.51
CA SER A 216 -28.16 -0.67 10.53
C SER A 216 -28.35 -1.92 11.37
#